data_AF-A0A972VB25-F1
#
_entry.id   AF-A0A972VB25-F1
#
_cell.length_a   1.000
_cell.length_b   1.000
_cell.length_c   1.000
_cell.angle_alpha   90.00
_cell.angle_beta   90.00
_cell.angle_gamma   90.00
#
_symmetry.space_group_name_H-M   'P 1'
#
loop_
_entity.id
_entity.type
_entity.pdbx_description
1 polymer ?
#
loop_
_entity_poly.entity_id
_entity_poly.type
_entity_poly.pdbx_seq_one_letter_code
_entity_poly.pdbx_strand_id
1 'polypeptide(L)'
;VQAHLQYLQAGANCLITASYQASELSFSGAGIGKDGSQGLILKSVELAQSAINEYMTNSDANQIRPFVAASVGPYGASLADGSEYHGNYRVTDGTLVSFHRDKLLLLDGSDADVLACETLPSFQEAKILKQLLASLVTPAWVSFSCKDSSHLNDGTTIEEAAMLFAGHDTVVAVGVNCTGPQFICGLIKRIKPVVPGKAIIVYPNSGETFDPDNKTWHGTSSPVECGSAAKQWIKTGATIVGGCCRMGPEHIRVMKENCDL
;
A
#
# COMPACT_ATOMS: atom_id res chain seq x y z
N VAL A 1 -6.28 1.30 16.93
CA VAL A 1 -7.75 1.40 16.93
C VAL A 1 -8.21 2.80 16.51
N GLN A 2 -8.04 3.85 17.34
CA GLN A 2 -8.63 5.17 17.05
C GLN A 2 -8.32 5.74 15.66
N ALA A 3 -7.06 5.67 15.20
CA ALA A 3 -6.69 6.12 13.87
C ALA A 3 -7.44 5.37 12.75
N HIS A 4 -7.57 4.04 12.87
CA HIS A 4 -8.36 3.24 11.93
C HIS A 4 -9.84 3.63 11.95
N LEU A 5 -10.41 3.82 13.14
CA LEU A 5 -11.81 4.21 13.29
C LEU A 5 -12.10 5.56 12.61
N GLN A 6 -11.19 6.52 12.69
CA GLN A 6 -11.33 7.81 12.00
C GLN A 6 -11.40 7.66 10.48
N TYR A 7 -10.62 6.74 9.90
CA TYR A 7 -10.69 6.45 8.46
C TYR A 7 -12.00 5.74 8.08
N LEU A 8 -12.49 4.81 8.90
CA LEU A 8 -13.80 4.18 8.69
C LEU A 8 -14.94 5.20 8.74
N GLN A 9 -14.92 6.11 9.72
CA GLN A 9 -15.88 7.20 9.85
C GLN A 9 -15.80 8.22 8.70
N ALA A 10 -14.64 8.33 8.05
CA ALA A 10 -14.47 9.11 6.82
C ALA A 10 -14.96 8.37 5.57
N GLY A 11 -15.38 7.11 5.66
CA GLY A 11 -15.92 6.34 4.55
C GLY A 11 -14.93 5.36 3.90
N ALA A 12 -13.79 5.05 4.55
CA ALA A 12 -12.90 4.02 4.06
C ALA A 12 -13.56 2.63 4.11
N ASN A 13 -13.48 1.88 3.01
CA ASN A 13 -13.95 0.50 2.91
C ASN A 13 -12.83 -0.54 3.09
N CYS A 14 -11.58 -0.10 3.24
CA CYS A 14 -10.43 -0.95 3.51
C CYS A 14 -9.45 -0.19 4.41
N LEU A 15 -8.91 -0.87 5.42
CA LEU A 15 -7.88 -0.35 6.32
C LEU A 15 -6.56 -1.07 6.04
N ILE A 16 -5.47 -0.31 5.92
CA ILE A 16 -4.13 -0.88 5.82
C ILE A 16 -3.51 -0.93 7.22
N THR A 17 -3.00 -2.09 7.65
CA THR A 17 -2.45 -2.27 9.00
C THR A 17 -1.14 -1.49 9.21
N ALA A 18 -0.84 -1.17 10.46
CA ALA A 18 0.38 -0.47 10.86
C ALA A 18 1.64 -1.38 10.86
N SER A 19 1.79 -2.24 9.85
CA SER A 19 2.92 -3.18 9.72
C SER A 19 3.90 -2.85 8.60
N TYR A 20 3.78 -1.70 7.92
CA TYR A 20 4.61 -1.32 6.76
C TYR A 20 6.11 -1.59 6.98
N GLN A 21 6.71 -0.97 8.00
CA GLN A 21 8.13 -1.17 8.37
C GLN A 21 8.35 -2.31 9.37
N ALA A 22 7.29 -2.90 9.93
CA ALA A 22 7.41 -3.92 10.95
C ALA A 22 8.07 -5.18 10.38
N SER A 23 9.29 -5.45 10.82
CA SER A 23 10.10 -6.60 10.47
C SER A 23 11.04 -6.96 11.63
N GLU A 24 11.56 -8.20 11.65
CA GLU A 24 12.60 -8.57 12.61
C GLU A 24 13.82 -7.65 12.49
N LEU A 25 14.17 -7.24 11.27
CA LEU A 25 15.26 -6.31 10.99
C LEU A 25 15.04 -4.96 11.68
N SER A 26 13.88 -4.32 11.49
CA SER A 26 13.57 -3.02 12.08
C SER A 26 13.48 -3.08 13.61
N PHE A 27 12.92 -4.17 14.16
CA PHE A 27 12.68 -4.32 15.59
C PHE A 27 13.91 -4.73 16.39
N SER A 28 14.87 -5.40 15.74
CA SER A 28 16.16 -5.73 16.36
C SER A 28 16.91 -4.50 16.85
N GLY A 29 16.81 -3.37 16.14
CA GLY A 29 17.40 -2.09 16.55
C GLY A 29 16.81 -1.53 17.85
N ALA A 30 15.60 -1.96 18.22
CA ALA A 30 14.94 -1.65 19.47
C ALA A 30 15.08 -2.75 20.54
N GLY A 31 15.90 -3.79 20.28
CA GLY A 31 16.10 -4.91 21.21
C GLY A 31 14.94 -5.90 21.27
N ILE A 32 14.02 -5.86 20.31
CA ILE A 32 12.88 -6.77 20.24
C ILE A 32 13.27 -7.98 19.39
N GLY A 33 13.21 -9.17 19.99
CA GLY A 33 13.53 -10.43 19.32
C GLY A 33 12.46 -10.87 18.30
N LYS A 34 12.70 -12.02 17.67
CA LYS A 34 11.83 -12.63 16.66
C LYS A 34 10.37 -12.76 17.13
N ASP A 35 10.13 -13.44 18.25
CA ASP A 35 8.76 -13.68 18.74
C ASP A 35 8.02 -12.37 19.06
N GLY A 36 8.73 -11.40 19.65
CA GLY A 36 8.17 -10.07 19.92
C GLY A 36 7.83 -9.31 18.64
N SER A 37 8.69 -9.42 17.61
CA SER A 37 8.46 -8.83 16.29
C SER A 37 7.22 -9.41 15.63
N GLN A 38 7.09 -10.74 15.63
CA GLN A 38 5.91 -11.42 15.09
C GLN A 38 4.63 -11.05 15.85
N GLY A 39 4.70 -10.98 17.19
CA GLY A 39 3.59 -10.53 18.02
C GLY A 39 3.12 -9.10 17.69
N LEU A 40 4.04 -8.17 17.45
CA LEU A 40 3.69 -6.80 17.07
C LEU A 40 3.11 -6.69 15.65
N ILE A 41 3.59 -7.52 14.71
CA ILE A 41 3.03 -7.60 13.36
C ILE A 41 1.58 -8.08 13.42
N LEU A 42 1.30 -9.19 14.12
CA LEU A 42 -0.06 -9.69 14.31
C LEU A 42 -0.94 -8.70 15.07
N LYS A 43 -0.37 -8.01 16.08
CA LYS A 43 -1.10 -6.98 16.82
C LYS A 43 -1.61 -5.86 15.92
N SER A 44 -0.90 -5.52 14.84
CA SER A 44 -1.35 -4.51 13.88
C SER A 44 -2.64 -4.93 13.15
N VAL A 45 -2.81 -6.23 12.86
CA VAL A 45 -4.02 -6.80 12.26
C VAL A 45 -5.15 -6.79 13.29
N GLU A 46 -4.90 -7.24 14.51
CA GLU A 46 -5.88 -7.21 15.61
C GLU A 46 -6.43 -5.80 15.86
N LEU A 47 -5.57 -4.77 15.84
CA LEU A 47 -5.98 -3.39 16.07
C LEU A 47 -6.86 -2.83 14.96
N ALA A 48 -6.70 -3.30 13.72
CA ALA A 48 -7.57 -2.96 12.60
C ALA A 48 -8.91 -3.69 12.71
N GLN A 49 -8.90 -4.98 13.06
CA GLN A 49 -10.11 -5.77 13.30
C GLN A 49 -10.95 -5.19 14.45
N SER A 50 -10.32 -4.81 15.56
CA SER A 50 -11.01 -4.14 16.68
C SER A 50 -11.68 -2.84 16.25
N ALA A 51 -11.04 -2.05 15.38
CA ALA A 51 -11.64 -0.82 14.86
C ALA A 51 -12.86 -1.11 13.96
N ILE A 52 -12.80 -2.15 13.14
CA ILE A 52 -13.94 -2.61 12.34
C ILE A 52 -15.07 -3.10 13.24
N ASN A 53 -14.77 -3.93 14.25
CA ASN A 53 -15.79 -4.43 15.17
C ASN A 53 -16.48 -3.29 15.92
N GLU A 54 -15.72 -2.29 16.39
CA GLU A 54 -16.28 -1.08 17.01
C GLU A 54 -17.16 -0.29 16.03
N TYR A 55 -16.68 -0.07 14.80
CA TYR A 55 -17.43 0.62 13.74
C TYR A 55 -18.72 -0.10 13.37
N MET A 56 -18.74 -1.44 13.42
CA MET A 56 -19.89 -2.27 13.05
C MET A 56 -20.87 -2.50 14.20
N THR A 57 -20.55 -2.16 15.45
CA THR A 57 -21.36 -2.51 16.64
C THR A 57 -22.80 -1.95 16.58
N ASN A 58 -23.01 -0.82 15.90
CA ASN A 58 -24.35 -0.22 15.69
C ASN A 58 -24.66 0.00 14.19
N SER A 59 -24.07 -0.82 13.33
CA SER A 59 -24.27 -0.72 11.89
C SER A 59 -25.64 -1.25 11.46
N ASP A 60 -26.20 -0.64 10.41
CA ASP A 60 -27.42 -1.15 9.78
C ASP A 60 -27.17 -2.53 9.16
N ALA A 61 -28.21 -3.37 9.05
CA ALA A 61 -28.11 -4.73 8.52
C ALA A 61 -27.55 -4.81 7.08
N ASN A 62 -27.59 -3.71 6.32
CA ASN A 62 -27.07 -3.62 4.95
C ASN A 62 -25.64 -3.06 4.86
N GLN A 63 -25.03 -2.70 6.00
CA GLN A 63 -23.68 -2.15 6.00
C GLN A 63 -22.66 -3.23 5.66
N ILE A 64 -21.90 -3.00 4.59
CA ILE A 64 -20.83 -3.91 4.17
C ILE A 64 -19.66 -3.77 5.14
N ARG A 65 -19.19 -4.90 5.67
CA ARG A 65 -17.99 -4.95 6.53
C ARG A 65 -16.77 -4.44 5.72
N PRO A 66 -16.02 -3.45 6.22
CA PRO A 66 -14.74 -3.04 5.63
C PRO A 66 -13.70 -4.17 5.64
N PHE A 67 -12.71 -4.08 4.74
CA PHE A 67 -11.58 -5.02 4.68
C PHE A 67 -10.41 -4.59 5.57
N VAL A 68 -9.61 -5.57 6.03
CA VAL A 68 -8.28 -5.38 6.61
C VAL A 68 -7.22 -5.84 5.61
N ALA A 69 -6.38 -4.92 5.18
CA ALA A 69 -5.23 -5.19 4.34
C ALA A 69 -3.95 -5.18 5.18
N ALA A 70 -3.29 -6.33 5.29
CA ALA A 70 -2.04 -6.42 6.04
C ALA A 70 -0.87 -5.82 5.24
N SER A 71 -0.28 -4.74 5.76
CA SER A 71 0.80 -4.01 5.09
C SER A 71 2.11 -4.78 5.06
N VAL A 72 2.67 -4.91 3.87
CA VAL A 72 3.99 -5.48 3.58
C VAL A 72 4.78 -4.43 2.80
N GLY A 73 5.56 -3.62 3.52
CA GLY A 73 6.46 -2.64 2.91
C GLY A 73 7.71 -3.25 2.28
N PRO A 74 8.44 -2.48 1.45
CA PRO A 74 9.64 -2.95 0.77
C PRO A 74 10.81 -3.08 1.74
N TYR A 75 11.81 -3.86 1.36
CA TYR A 75 13.06 -4.03 2.09
C TYR A 75 13.72 -2.69 2.42
N GLY A 76 13.75 -1.77 1.45
CA GLY A 76 14.33 -0.44 1.61
C GLY A 76 13.75 0.34 2.80
N ALA A 77 12.46 0.18 3.11
CA ALA A 77 11.83 0.88 4.22
C ALA A 77 12.36 0.42 5.59
N SER A 78 12.92 -0.78 5.68
CA SER A 78 13.51 -1.34 6.91
C SER A 78 14.98 -0.98 7.09
N LEU A 79 15.64 -0.41 6.08
CA LEU A 79 17.02 0.07 6.17
C LEU A 79 17.13 1.44 6.85
N ALA A 80 16.03 2.21 6.89
CA ALA A 80 15.97 3.56 7.44
C ALA A 80 17.00 4.55 6.83
N ASP A 81 17.47 4.28 5.62
CA ASP A 81 18.45 5.09 4.87
C ASP A 81 17.86 5.78 3.64
N GLY A 82 16.54 5.70 3.47
CA GLY A 82 15.82 6.25 2.31
C GLY A 82 15.92 5.38 1.05
N SER A 83 16.48 4.17 1.14
CA SER A 83 16.58 3.25 0.00
C SER A 83 15.23 2.89 -0.62
N GLU A 84 14.12 3.02 0.10
CA GLU A 84 12.77 2.88 -0.47
C GLU A 84 12.47 3.92 -1.57
N TYR A 85 13.18 5.04 -1.61
CA TYR A 85 13.03 6.08 -2.64
C TYR A 85 13.96 5.91 -3.85
N HIS A 86 14.89 4.94 -3.81
CA HIS A 86 15.86 4.68 -4.89
C HIS A 86 15.79 3.26 -5.48
N GLY A 87 15.30 2.28 -4.72
CA GLY A 87 15.05 0.91 -5.20
C GLY A 87 16.29 0.06 -5.53
N ASN A 88 17.50 0.59 -5.31
CA ASN A 88 18.75 -0.14 -5.45
C ASN A 88 19.36 -0.46 -4.08
N TYR A 89 19.00 -1.62 -3.54
CA TYR A 89 19.41 -2.06 -2.20
C TYR A 89 20.81 -2.66 -2.15
N ARG A 90 21.39 -3.02 -3.30
CA ARG A 90 22.66 -3.76 -3.42
C ARG A 90 22.69 -5.07 -2.61
N VAL A 91 21.54 -5.77 -2.51
CA VAL A 91 21.42 -7.06 -1.81
C VAL A 91 21.12 -8.21 -2.77
N THR A 92 21.33 -9.43 -2.28
CA THR A 92 21.04 -10.64 -3.04
C THR A 92 19.55 -10.98 -3.02
N ASP A 93 19.10 -11.76 -4.00
CA ASP A 93 17.75 -12.33 -4.02
C ASP A 93 17.45 -13.15 -2.74
N GLY A 94 18.43 -13.89 -2.23
CA GLY A 94 18.29 -14.67 -1.00
C GLY A 94 18.03 -13.80 0.24
N THR A 95 18.57 -12.57 0.28
CA THR A 95 18.30 -11.59 1.33
C THR A 95 16.83 -11.14 1.27
N LEU A 96 16.33 -10.79 0.08
CA LEU A 96 14.95 -10.36 -0.10
C LEU A 96 13.95 -11.48 0.18
N VAL A 97 14.28 -12.72 -0.23
CA VAL A 97 13.48 -13.91 0.09
C VAL A 97 13.37 -14.08 1.61
N SER A 98 14.49 -14.04 2.32
CA SER A 98 14.52 -14.22 3.77
C SER A 98 13.76 -13.10 4.50
N PHE A 99 13.87 -11.86 4.01
CA PHE A 99 13.20 -10.71 4.59
C PHE A 99 11.66 -10.81 4.48
N HIS A 100 11.13 -11.20 3.32
CA HIS A 100 9.69 -11.22 3.09
C HIS A 100 9.00 -12.50 3.54
N ARG A 101 9.66 -13.66 3.41
CA ARG A 101 9.02 -14.97 3.58
C ARG A 101 8.33 -15.11 4.94
N ASP A 102 9.04 -14.84 6.02
CA ASP A 102 8.52 -15.08 7.37
C ASP A 102 7.34 -14.15 7.69
N LYS A 103 7.41 -12.89 7.24
CA LYS A 103 6.31 -11.93 7.40
C LYS A 103 5.09 -12.30 6.57
N LEU A 104 5.29 -12.72 5.31
CA LEU A 104 4.20 -13.14 4.44
C LEU A 104 3.48 -14.38 4.99
N LEU A 105 4.22 -15.41 5.42
CA LEU A 105 3.64 -16.61 6.02
C LEU A 105 2.90 -16.30 7.32
N LEU A 106 3.43 -15.40 8.14
CA LEU A 106 2.79 -14.96 9.37
C LEU A 106 1.45 -14.25 9.09
N LEU A 107 1.43 -13.36 8.11
CA LEU A 107 0.24 -12.60 7.73
C LEU A 107 -0.79 -13.45 6.96
N ASP A 108 -0.34 -14.43 6.17
CA ASP A 108 -1.22 -15.39 5.49
C ASP A 108 -1.98 -16.30 6.48
N GLY A 109 -1.43 -16.51 7.67
CA GLY A 109 -2.10 -17.21 8.78
C GLY A 109 -2.88 -16.30 9.73
N SER A 110 -3.04 -15.01 9.41
CA SER A 110 -3.75 -14.02 10.25
C SER A 110 -5.17 -13.76 9.77
N ASP A 111 -5.95 -12.98 10.53
CA ASP A 111 -7.31 -12.55 10.14
C ASP A 111 -7.30 -11.41 9.10
N ALA A 112 -6.24 -11.24 8.31
CA ALA A 112 -6.21 -10.24 7.24
C ALA A 112 -7.06 -10.69 6.05
N ASP A 113 -7.86 -9.79 5.48
CA ASP A 113 -8.68 -10.10 4.30
C ASP A 113 -7.84 -10.10 3.00
N VAL A 114 -6.75 -9.33 2.97
CA VAL A 114 -5.85 -9.18 1.83
C VAL A 114 -4.45 -8.75 2.29
N LEU A 115 -3.40 -9.06 1.53
CA LEU A 115 -2.05 -8.57 1.75
C LEU A 115 -1.76 -7.35 0.86
N ALA A 116 -1.22 -6.29 1.45
CA ALA A 116 -0.84 -5.06 0.76
C ALA A 116 0.68 -5.02 0.54
N CYS A 117 1.17 -5.63 -0.54
CA CYS A 117 2.56 -5.51 -0.95
C CYS A 117 2.75 -4.13 -1.60
N GLU A 118 3.24 -3.16 -0.84
CA GLU A 118 3.10 -1.75 -1.19
C GLU A 118 4.40 -0.96 -1.22
N THR A 119 4.37 0.15 -1.96
CA THR A 119 5.49 1.09 -2.14
C THR A 119 6.71 0.45 -2.80
N LEU A 120 6.56 -0.62 -3.59
CA LEU A 120 7.68 -1.34 -4.18
C LEU A 120 8.45 -0.46 -5.20
N PRO A 121 9.70 -0.09 -4.92
CA PRO A 121 10.50 0.75 -5.81
C PRO A 121 11.40 -0.07 -6.75
N SER A 122 11.47 -1.39 -6.54
CA SER A 122 12.48 -2.29 -7.11
C SER A 122 11.84 -3.45 -7.86
N PHE A 123 12.23 -3.63 -9.12
CA PHE A 123 11.82 -4.77 -9.95
C PHE A 123 12.45 -6.09 -9.49
N GLN A 124 13.65 -6.04 -8.89
CA GLN A 124 14.27 -7.21 -8.27
C GLN A 124 13.36 -7.76 -7.17
N GLU A 125 12.93 -6.89 -6.26
CA GLU A 125 12.04 -7.25 -5.17
C GLU A 125 10.66 -7.72 -5.64
N ALA A 126 10.09 -7.07 -6.67
CA ALA A 126 8.84 -7.49 -7.28
C ALA A 126 8.91 -8.94 -7.81
N LYS A 127 10.04 -9.35 -8.40
CA LYS A 127 10.26 -10.74 -8.85
C LYS A 127 10.27 -11.73 -7.69
N ILE A 128 10.83 -11.35 -6.53
CA ILE A 128 10.83 -12.17 -5.33
C ILE A 128 9.42 -12.30 -4.75
N LEU A 129 8.68 -11.19 -4.63
CA LEU A 129 7.30 -11.21 -4.14
C LEU A 129 6.39 -12.03 -5.06
N LYS A 130 6.56 -11.96 -6.38
CA LYS A 130 5.85 -12.85 -7.32
C LYS A 130 6.03 -14.34 -6.97
N GLN A 131 7.22 -14.76 -6.57
CA GLN A 131 7.47 -16.17 -6.23
C GLN A 131 6.84 -16.53 -4.87
N LEU A 132 6.98 -15.66 -3.87
CA LEU A 132 6.49 -15.92 -2.52
C LEU A 132 4.96 -15.89 -2.44
N LEU A 133 4.31 -14.98 -3.17
CA LEU A 133 2.85 -14.85 -3.19
C LEU A 133 2.16 -16.08 -3.81
N ALA A 134 2.83 -16.81 -4.70
CA ALA A 134 2.27 -17.99 -5.35
C ALA A 134 1.98 -19.16 -4.39
N SER A 135 2.58 -19.17 -3.20
CA SER A 135 2.33 -20.18 -2.16
C SER A 135 1.31 -19.77 -1.10
N LEU A 136 0.77 -18.56 -1.16
CA LEU A 136 -0.14 -18.02 -0.16
C LEU A 136 -1.60 -18.23 -0.55
N VAL A 137 -2.47 -18.29 0.46
CA VAL A 137 -3.93 -18.44 0.27
C VAL A 137 -4.62 -17.07 0.27
N THR A 138 -4.15 -16.16 1.12
CA THR A 138 -4.69 -14.81 1.28
C THR A 138 -4.43 -14.01 0.00
N PRO A 139 -5.47 -13.39 -0.61
CA PRO A 139 -5.27 -12.57 -1.79
C PRO A 139 -4.35 -11.39 -1.49
N ALA A 140 -3.71 -10.84 -2.51
CA ALA A 140 -2.80 -9.71 -2.37
C ALA A 140 -3.05 -8.64 -3.43
N TRP A 141 -2.68 -7.40 -3.13
CA TRP A 141 -2.36 -6.44 -4.18
C TRP A 141 -0.87 -6.14 -4.20
N VAL A 142 -0.40 -5.70 -5.36
CA VAL A 142 0.97 -5.21 -5.55
C VAL A 142 0.92 -3.76 -6.01
N SER A 143 1.55 -2.87 -5.25
CA SER A 143 1.59 -1.44 -5.54
C SER A 143 3.02 -0.92 -5.60
N PHE A 144 3.35 -0.23 -6.70
CA PHE A 144 4.69 0.29 -6.96
C PHE A 144 4.82 1.76 -6.56
N SER A 145 6.06 2.17 -6.25
CA SER A 145 6.43 3.59 -6.13
C SER A 145 7.23 4.03 -7.35
N CYS A 146 6.82 5.15 -7.95
CA CYS A 146 7.33 5.63 -9.23
C CYS A 146 7.89 7.05 -9.12
N LYS A 147 8.96 7.31 -9.88
CA LYS A 147 9.59 8.64 -9.94
C LYS A 147 8.97 9.54 -11.00
N ASP A 148 8.28 8.95 -11.97
CA ASP A 148 7.60 9.65 -13.07
C ASP A 148 6.38 8.86 -13.58
N SER A 149 5.77 9.32 -14.68
CA SER A 149 4.58 8.70 -15.30
C SER A 149 4.81 7.36 -15.99
N SER A 150 6.00 6.77 -15.90
CA SER A 150 6.40 5.57 -16.65
C SER A 150 7.39 4.65 -15.92
N HIS A 151 8.14 5.12 -14.92
CA HIS A 151 9.20 4.34 -14.29
C HIS A 151 9.05 4.23 -12.78
N LEU A 152 9.37 3.03 -12.27
CA LEU A 152 9.68 2.80 -10.87
C LEU A 152 10.89 3.64 -10.44
N ASN A 153 11.10 3.77 -9.13
CA ASN A 153 12.25 4.47 -8.58
C ASN A 153 13.60 3.87 -9.03
N ASP A 154 13.68 2.54 -9.21
CA ASP A 154 14.88 1.88 -9.75
C ASP A 154 15.11 2.12 -11.24
N GLY A 155 14.15 2.73 -11.95
CA GLY A 155 14.21 3.02 -13.38
C GLY A 155 13.56 1.98 -14.30
N THR A 156 13.07 0.86 -13.77
CA THR A 156 12.30 -0.12 -14.55
C THR A 156 10.98 0.50 -15.03
N THR A 157 10.53 0.14 -16.23
CA THR A 157 9.22 0.60 -16.71
C THR A 157 8.09 -0.01 -15.88
N ILE A 158 7.03 0.78 -15.64
CA ILE A 158 5.88 0.32 -14.86
C ILE A 158 5.15 -0.83 -15.55
N GLU A 159 5.14 -0.87 -16.88
CA GLU A 159 4.56 -1.96 -17.66
C GLU A 159 5.27 -3.29 -17.42
N GLU A 160 6.61 -3.29 -17.46
CA GLU A 160 7.42 -4.47 -17.20
C GLU A 160 7.20 -5.01 -15.78
N ALA A 161 7.18 -4.11 -14.80
CA ALA A 161 6.93 -4.46 -13.40
C ALA A 161 5.51 -5.02 -13.18
N ALA A 162 4.48 -4.36 -13.73
CA ALA A 162 3.08 -4.78 -13.58
C ALA A 162 2.79 -6.11 -14.29
N MET A 163 3.37 -6.33 -15.48
CA MET A 163 3.15 -7.54 -16.28
C MET A 163 3.59 -8.83 -15.56
N LEU A 164 4.50 -8.74 -14.58
CA LEU A 164 4.86 -9.88 -13.72
C LEU A 164 3.65 -10.55 -13.06
N PHE A 165 2.59 -9.78 -12.78
CA PHE A 165 1.44 -10.18 -11.98
C PHE A 165 0.15 -10.37 -12.80
N ALA A 166 0.19 -10.16 -14.12
CA ALA A 166 -0.98 -10.23 -14.99
C ALA A 166 -1.76 -11.55 -14.87
N GLY A 167 -1.04 -12.67 -14.79
CA GLY A 167 -1.61 -14.02 -14.62
C GLY A 167 -1.38 -14.64 -13.25
N HIS A 168 -1.09 -13.85 -12.22
CA HIS A 168 -0.82 -14.38 -10.88
C HIS A 168 -2.13 -14.54 -10.10
N ASP A 169 -2.49 -15.76 -9.71
CA ASP A 169 -3.80 -16.06 -9.11
C ASP A 169 -4.05 -15.34 -7.78
N THR A 170 -3.05 -15.33 -6.88
CA THR A 170 -3.14 -14.65 -5.58
C THR A 170 -3.23 -13.13 -5.69
N VAL A 171 -2.71 -12.52 -6.76
CA VAL A 171 -2.68 -11.06 -6.88
C VAL A 171 -3.97 -10.59 -7.55
N VAL A 172 -4.83 -9.88 -6.81
CA VAL A 172 -6.15 -9.44 -7.27
C VAL A 172 -6.15 -7.99 -7.79
N ALA A 173 -5.16 -7.19 -7.39
CA ALA A 173 -5.00 -5.81 -7.84
C ALA A 173 -3.53 -5.45 -8.07
N VAL A 174 -3.27 -4.58 -9.04
CA VAL A 174 -1.94 -4.03 -9.33
C VAL A 174 -2.05 -2.52 -9.49
N GLY A 175 -1.07 -1.77 -8.99
CA GLY A 175 -1.25 -0.34 -8.88
C GLY A 175 -0.02 0.47 -8.48
N VAL A 176 -0.29 1.69 -8.02
CA VAL A 176 0.75 2.64 -7.58
C VAL A 176 0.35 3.39 -6.32
N ASN A 177 1.31 3.60 -5.43
CA ASN A 177 1.14 4.36 -4.22
C ASN A 177 2.40 5.16 -3.87
N CYS A 178 2.26 6.07 -2.91
CA CYS A 178 3.34 6.95 -2.46
C CYS A 178 4.05 7.70 -3.61
N THR A 179 3.34 7.87 -4.73
CA THR A 179 3.80 8.54 -5.95
C THR A 179 3.05 9.86 -6.09
N GLY A 180 3.69 10.87 -6.70
CA GLY A 180 3.07 12.17 -6.90
C GLY A 180 1.75 12.08 -7.70
N PRO A 181 0.67 12.76 -7.27
CA PRO A 181 -0.66 12.66 -7.89
C PRO A 181 -0.68 13.02 -9.38
N GLN A 182 0.26 13.88 -9.83
CA GLN A 182 0.40 14.30 -11.23
C GLN A 182 0.77 13.14 -12.18
N PHE A 183 1.38 12.06 -11.67
CA PHE A 183 1.82 10.92 -12.49
C PHE A 183 0.76 9.81 -12.60
N ILE A 184 -0.21 9.79 -11.69
CA ILE A 184 -1.12 8.66 -11.48
C ILE A 184 -1.96 8.33 -12.72
N CYS A 185 -2.50 9.33 -13.42
CA CYS A 185 -3.26 9.08 -14.65
C CYS A 185 -2.41 8.46 -15.77
N GLY A 186 -1.14 8.85 -15.87
CA GLY A 186 -0.20 8.27 -16.83
C GLY A 186 0.09 6.80 -16.49
N LEU A 187 0.34 6.53 -15.21
CA LEU A 187 0.63 5.19 -14.69
C LEU A 187 -0.56 4.24 -14.86
N ILE A 188 -1.80 4.66 -14.54
CA ILE A 188 -3.01 3.85 -14.75
C ILE A 188 -3.14 3.42 -16.21
N LYS A 189 -2.93 4.35 -17.17
CA LYS A 189 -3.05 4.07 -18.61
C LYS A 189 -2.03 3.06 -19.11
N ARG A 190 -0.89 2.94 -18.42
CA ARG A 190 0.19 1.98 -18.73
C ARG A 190 -0.02 0.62 -18.08
N ILE A 191 -0.44 0.60 -16.81
CA ILE A 191 -0.68 -0.64 -16.04
C ILE A 191 -1.90 -1.38 -16.59
N LYS A 192 -3.05 -0.70 -16.73
CA LYS A 192 -4.33 -1.35 -17.02
C LYS A 192 -4.31 -2.29 -18.23
N PRO A 193 -3.70 -1.95 -19.39
CA PRO A 193 -3.65 -2.85 -20.54
C PRO A 193 -2.80 -4.11 -20.33
N VAL A 194 -1.80 -4.08 -19.43
CA VAL A 194 -0.84 -5.19 -19.25
C VAL A 194 -1.22 -6.15 -18.12
N VAL A 195 -2.25 -5.84 -17.33
CA VAL A 195 -2.78 -6.72 -16.25
C VAL A 195 -4.29 -7.00 -16.43
N PRO A 196 -4.72 -7.59 -17.56
CA PRO A 196 -6.14 -7.86 -17.79
C PRO A 196 -6.74 -8.70 -16.67
N GLY A 197 -7.92 -8.30 -16.19
CA GLY A 197 -8.64 -8.99 -15.11
C GLY A 197 -8.19 -8.60 -13.69
N LYS A 198 -7.16 -7.77 -13.52
CA LYS A 198 -6.76 -7.23 -12.21
C LYS A 198 -7.42 -5.89 -11.94
N ALA A 199 -7.82 -5.65 -10.70
CA ALA A 199 -8.24 -4.34 -10.24
C ALA A 199 -7.07 -3.35 -10.28
N ILE A 200 -7.36 -2.06 -10.51
CA ILE A 200 -6.35 -1.01 -10.52
C ILE A 200 -6.47 -0.21 -9.24
N ILE A 201 -5.44 -0.29 -8.40
CA ILE A 201 -5.39 0.37 -7.09
C ILE A 201 -4.45 1.59 -7.14
N VAL A 202 -4.91 2.74 -6.65
CA VAL A 202 -4.06 3.93 -6.55
C VAL A 202 -4.27 4.68 -5.25
N TYR A 203 -3.18 5.00 -4.56
CA TYR A 203 -3.23 5.79 -3.33
C TYR A 203 -1.97 6.66 -3.21
N PRO A 204 -1.92 7.78 -3.94
CA PRO A 204 -0.75 8.63 -4.02
C PRO A 204 -0.44 9.34 -2.69
N ASN A 205 0.75 9.90 -2.60
CA ASN A 205 1.06 10.89 -1.56
C ASN A 205 0.34 12.22 -1.87
N SER A 206 0.39 13.17 -0.93
CA SER A 206 -0.24 14.47 -1.09
C SER A 206 0.35 15.34 -2.22
N GLY A 207 1.49 15.00 -2.82
CA GLY A 207 2.15 15.81 -3.85
C GLY A 207 2.90 17.04 -3.33
N GLU A 208 2.81 17.32 -2.03
CA GLU A 208 3.59 18.37 -1.38
C GLU A 208 5.08 17.95 -1.26
N THR A 209 5.99 18.90 -1.15
CA THR A 209 7.44 18.71 -0.97
C THR A 209 7.89 19.32 0.37
N PHE A 210 8.79 18.64 1.08
CA PHE A 210 9.31 19.14 2.36
C PHE A 210 10.42 20.14 2.08
N ASP A 211 10.30 21.32 2.67
CA ASP A 211 11.38 22.30 2.76
C ASP A 211 12.14 22.02 4.08
N PRO A 212 13.38 21.49 4.02
CA PRO A 212 14.15 21.17 5.21
C PRO A 212 14.68 22.42 5.94
N ASP A 213 14.82 23.54 5.24
CA ASP A 213 15.32 24.79 5.81
C ASP A 213 14.24 25.44 6.68
N ASN A 214 13.00 25.45 6.19
CA ASN A 214 11.86 26.03 6.87
C ASN A 214 11.05 25.03 7.71
N LYS A 215 11.35 23.73 7.60
CA LYS A 215 10.60 22.61 8.20
C LYS A 215 9.09 22.66 7.85
N THR A 216 8.77 23.17 6.67
CA THR A 216 7.41 23.36 6.17
C THR A 216 7.17 22.51 4.93
N TRP A 217 5.91 22.18 4.68
CA TRP A 217 5.51 21.48 3.46
C TRP A 217 4.89 22.46 2.47
N HIS A 218 5.21 22.30 1.19
CA HIS A 218 4.73 23.15 0.09
C HIS A 218 4.14 22.32 -1.03
N GLY A 219 3.06 22.76 -1.68
CA GLY A 219 2.41 22.04 -2.77
C GLY A 219 0.92 21.81 -2.50
N THR A 220 0.26 21.01 -3.33
CA THR A 220 -1.19 20.95 -3.41
C THR A 220 -1.75 19.74 -2.67
N SER A 221 -2.38 19.92 -1.51
CA SER A 221 -3.04 18.85 -0.75
C SER A 221 -4.42 19.21 -0.20
N SER A 222 -5.15 20.17 -0.82
CA SER A 222 -6.49 20.43 -0.30
C SER A 222 -7.37 19.17 -0.49
N PRO A 223 -8.18 18.79 0.51
CA PRO A 223 -9.11 17.66 0.37
C PRO A 223 -9.98 17.75 -0.89
N VAL A 224 -10.37 18.96 -1.30
CA VAL A 224 -11.18 19.24 -2.50
C VAL A 224 -10.45 18.87 -3.80
N GLU A 225 -9.19 19.27 -3.95
CA GLU A 225 -8.37 18.88 -5.10
C GLU A 225 -8.13 17.38 -5.12
N CYS A 226 -8.00 16.78 -3.93
CA CYS A 226 -7.85 15.33 -3.77
C CYS A 226 -9.09 14.56 -4.27
N GLY A 227 -10.30 14.99 -3.90
CA GLY A 227 -11.55 14.40 -4.43
C GLY A 227 -11.70 14.57 -5.95
N SER A 228 -11.29 15.72 -6.49
CA SER A 228 -11.29 15.95 -7.94
C SER A 228 -10.28 15.07 -8.67
N ALA A 229 -9.10 14.86 -8.10
CA ALA A 229 -8.09 13.95 -8.63
C ALA A 229 -8.57 12.49 -8.58
N ALA A 230 -9.22 12.07 -7.49
CA ALA A 230 -9.80 10.74 -7.34
C ALA A 230 -10.84 10.42 -8.42
N LYS A 231 -11.77 11.35 -8.71
CA LYS A 231 -12.71 11.24 -9.84
C LYS A 231 -11.98 10.98 -11.16
N GLN A 232 -10.88 11.70 -11.39
CA GLN A 232 -10.10 11.55 -12.62
C GLN A 232 -9.35 10.21 -12.66
N TRP A 233 -8.84 9.70 -11.54
CA TRP A 233 -8.21 8.38 -11.47
C TRP A 233 -9.22 7.26 -11.80
N ILE A 234 -10.43 7.33 -11.23
CA ILE A 234 -11.51 6.37 -11.52
C ILE A 234 -11.89 6.41 -12.99
N LYS A 235 -12.12 7.61 -13.55
CA LYS A 235 -12.39 7.79 -14.99
C LYS A 235 -11.29 7.23 -15.87
N THR A 236 -10.04 7.26 -15.41
CA THR A 236 -8.89 6.71 -16.12
C THR A 236 -8.83 5.18 -16.01
N GLY A 237 -9.41 4.60 -14.97
CA GLY A 237 -9.59 3.15 -14.82
C GLY A 237 -9.20 2.59 -13.46
N ALA A 238 -8.91 3.42 -12.46
CA ALA A 238 -8.78 2.97 -11.08
C ALA A 238 -10.13 2.44 -10.55
N THR A 239 -10.08 1.34 -9.80
CA THR A 239 -11.25 0.74 -9.12
C THR A 239 -11.10 0.79 -7.60
N ILE A 240 -9.89 0.99 -7.09
CA ILE A 240 -9.61 1.18 -5.68
C ILE A 240 -8.79 2.46 -5.56
N VAL A 241 -9.27 3.42 -4.75
CA VAL A 241 -8.58 4.69 -4.53
C VAL A 241 -8.40 4.95 -3.04
N GLY A 242 -7.31 5.62 -2.68
CA GLY A 242 -7.05 6.03 -1.30
C GLY A 242 -5.96 7.10 -1.24
N GLY A 243 -5.32 7.21 -0.08
CA GLY A 243 -4.22 8.14 0.14
C GLY A 243 -3.05 7.50 0.88
N CYS A 244 -1.86 8.05 0.68
CA CYS A 244 -0.63 7.65 1.35
C CYS A 244 -0.11 8.81 2.23
N CYS A 245 1.18 9.17 2.13
CA CYS A 245 1.78 10.21 2.96
C CYS A 245 1.00 11.53 2.91
N ARG A 246 0.60 12.01 4.10
CA ARG A 246 -0.14 13.26 4.36
C ARG A 246 -1.54 13.35 3.76
N MET A 247 -2.14 12.21 3.45
CA MET A 247 -3.58 12.11 3.24
C MET A 247 -4.22 11.65 4.54
N GLY A 248 -5.09 12.47 5.12
CA GLY A 248 -5.81 12.19 6.37
C GLY A 248 -7.27 11.79 6.14
N PRO A 249 -8.04 11.60 7.23
CA PRO A 249 -9.46 11.26 7.14
C PRO A 249 -10.29 12.27 6.33
N GLU A 250 -9.96 13.57 6.37
CA GLU A 250 -10.69 14.57 5.57
C GLU A 250 -10.56 14.32 4.07
N HIS A 251 -9.36 13.93 3.60
CA HIS A 251 -9.15 13.58 2.20
C HIS A 251 -9.99 12.38 1.80
N ILE A 252 -10.07 11.36 2.65
CA ILE A 252 -10.89 10.16 2.41
C ILE A 252 -12.38 10.52 2.36
N ARG A 253 -12.86 11.38 3.25
CA ARG A 253 -14.25 11.85 3.23
C ARG A 253 -14.59 12.53 1.91
N VAL A 254 -13.76 13.48 1.49
CA VAL A 254 -13.99 14.19 0.23
C VAL A 254 -13.87 13.26 -0.98
N MET A 255 -12.97 12.26 -0.97
CA MET A 255 -12.96 11.22 -1.99
C MET A 255 -14.28 10.46 -2.04
N LYS A 256 -14.79 10.00 -0.89
CA LYS A 256 -16.04 9.25 -0.79
C LYS A 256 -17.25 10.06 -1.26
N GLU A 257 -17.33 11.34 -0.93
CA GLU A 257 -18.42 12.23 -1.37
C GLU A 257 -18.38 12.53 -2.88
N ASN A 258 -17.19 12.45 -3.48
CA ASN A 258 -17.00 12.76 -4.90
C ASN A 258 -17.00 11.52 -5.79
N CYS A 259 -16.80 10.33 -5.24
CA CYS A 259 -16.63 9.11 -6.02
C CYS A 259 -17.70 8.09 -5.63
N ASP A 260 -18.48 7.64 -6.59
CA ASP A 260 -19.38 6.49 -6.43
C ASP A 260 -18.54 5.20 -6.45
N LEU A 261 -17.82 4.93 -5.37
CA LEU A 261 -17.06 3.71 -5.09
C LEU A 261 -17.63 2.98 -3.88
#